data_AF-A0A2T7UXZ4-F1
#
_entry.id   AF-A0A2T7UXZ4-F1
#
_cell.length_a   1.000
_cell.length_b   1.000
_cell.length_c   1.000
_cell.angle_alpha   90.00
_cell.angle_beta   90.00
_cell.angle_gamma   90.00
#
_symmetry.space_group_name_H-M   'P 1'
#
loop_
_entity.id
_entity.type
_entity.pdbx_description
1 polymer ?
#
loop_
_entity_poly.entity_id
_entity_poly.type
_entity_poly.pdbx_seq_one_letter_code
_entity_poly.pdbx_strand_id
1 'polypeptide(L)'
;MFDRSRAKGPIRRDASDSGRSLSVRALWGGLAALALLAGCSQEAGDQAAGGLNRFFNSTNHPGMETLENTVEFTIVQPSRAMVNAPEALLVFERNLNGAIEQRIILPNATAVRGDNLLHIRAQTGRSAELTRFDFDEMRARFGGLPPPFERVSASGLNTGSDALGSYVYATESVGAGTLCVLVLRRMGVGARPLPRGTQALDVMMRNCVNGSLEQAMEPMGGRAFGVGGASGTIYTMSPHAAPQG
;
A
#
# COMPACT_ATOMS: atom_id res chain seq x y z
N MET A 1 -14.17 66.44 4.39
CA MET A 1 -12.96 67.14 4.88
C MET A 1 -11.76 66.50 4.19
N PHE A 2 -10.96 67.33 3.52
CA PHE A 2 -9.70 67.03 2.79
C PHE A 2 -8.75 66.13 3.64
N ASP A 3 -7.79 65.35 3.13
CA ASP A 3 -6.82 65.71 2.11
C ASP A 3 -6.01 64.52 1.54
N ARG A 4 -5.42 64.85 0.38
CA ARG A 4 -4.50 64.28 -0.61
C ARG A 4 -3.22 63.54 -0.14
N SER A 5 -2.89 62.52 -0.93
CA SER A 5 -1.69 62.43 -1.81
C SER A 5 -0.27 62.39 -1.23
N ARG A 6 0.49 61.34 -1.61
CA ARG A 6 1.77 61.34 -2.36
C ARG A 6 2.43 59.95 -2.24
N ALA A 7 2.65 59.17 -3.29
CA ALA A 7 3.53 59.35 -4.47
C ALA A 7 5.03 58.99 -4.22
N LYS A 8 5.44 57.90 -4.89
CA LYS A 8 6.53 57.81 -5.89
C LYS A 8 7.99 57.92 -5.42
N GLY A 9 8.74 56.85 -5.69
CA GLY A 9 10.19 56.89 -5.86
C GLY A 9 10.85 55.53 -6.13
N PRO A 10 11.27 55.22 -7.37
CA PRO A 10 12.14 54.10 -7.71
C PRO A 10 13.57 54.59 -8.05
N ILE A 11 14.63 53.94 -7.57
CA ILE A 11 16.02 54.30 -7.95
C ILE A 11 16.94 53.06 -8.06
N ARG A 12 17.41 52.85 -9.31
CA ARG A 12 18.73 52.40 -9.84
C ARG A 12 19.43 51.16 -9.25
N ARG A 13 19.83 50.14 -10.03
CA ARG A 13 20.89 50.08 -11.10
C ARG A 13 22.28 50.48 -10.61
N ASP A 14 23.24 49.55 -10.53
CA ASP A 14 24.22 49.28 -11.59
C ASP A 14 25.40 48.40 -11.10
N ALA A 15 26.05 47.80 -12.11
CA ALA A 15 27.47 47.45 -12.20
C ALA A 15 27.99 46.26 -11.38
N SER A 16 28.45 45.18 -12.03
CA SER A 16 29.65 45.04 -12.89
C SER A 16 30.89 44.72 -12.06
N ASP A 17 31.35 43.47 -12.18
CA ASP A 17 32.74 43.09 -11.96
C ASP A 17 33.01 41.94 -12.97
N SER A 18 33.71 42.20 -14.07
CA SER A 18 35.16 42.05 -14.21
C SER A 18 35.59 40.62 -13.87
N GLY A 19 35.86 39.74 -14.83
CA GLY A 19 36.86 39.92 -15.86
C GLY A 19 38.17 39.29 -15.39
N ARG A 20 38.45 38.06 -15.85
CA ARG A 20 39.82 37.56 -16.03
C ARG A 20 39.84 36.32 -16.93
N SER A 21 40.13 36.60 -18.19
CA SER A 21 40.70 35.68 -19.17
C SER A 21 42.19 35.44 -18.87
N LEU A 22 42.67 34.25 -19.25
CA LEU A 22 44.05 33.83 -19.58
C LEU A 22 44.02 32.29 -19.50
N SER A 23 44.49 31.46 -20.42
CA SER A 23 45.34 31.66 -21.58
C SER A 23 45.16 30.44 -22.49
N VAL A 24 45.07 30.69 -23.80
CA VAL A 24 45.21 29.71 -24.86
C VAL A 24 46.69 29.31 -24.95
N ARG A 25 47.00 28.01 -25.10
CA ARG A 25 47.86 27.49 -26.19
C ARG A 25 48.01 25.99 -26.16
N ALA A 26 47.79 25.44 -27.34
CA ALA A 26 47.92 24.06 -27.73
C ALA A 26 49.37 23.55 -27.64
N LEU A 27 49.49 22.24 -27.42
CA LEU A 27 50.59 21.47 -27.97
C LEU A 27 50.06 20.11 -28.42
N TRP A 28 50.36 19.85 -29.69
CA TRP A 28 50.10 18.64 -30.46
C TRP A 28 50.94 17.47 -29.94
N GLY A 29 50.49 16.24 -30.24
CA GLY A 29 51.43 15.14 -30.48
C GLY A 29 50.97 13.75 -30.06
N GLY A 30 50.47 12.98 -31.05
CA GLY A 30 51.03 11.67 -31.37
C GLY A 30 50.60 10.42 -30.56
N LEU A 31 49.85 9.54 -31.26
CA LEU A 31 50.07 8.09 -31.40
C LEU A 31 50.33 7.22 -30.16
N ALA A 32 49.37 6.34 -29.85
CA ALA A 32 49.62 4.88 -29.79
C ALA A 32 48.29 4.12 -29.77
N ALA A 33 48.06 3.30 -30.79
CA ALA A 33 47.05 2.24 -30.76
C ALA A 33 47.56 1.11 -29.85
N LEU A 34 46.75 0.72 -28.87
CA LEU A 34 46.88 -0.56 -28.18
C LEU A 34 45.51 -1.25 -28.21
N ALA A 35 45.36 -2.18 -29.15
CA ALA A 35 44.33 -3.19 -29.10
C ALA A 35 44.74 -4.22 -28.02
N LEU A 36 44.01 -4.25 -26.91
CA LEU A 36 44.06 -5.34 -25.95
C LEU A 36 42.68 -5.99 -25.85
N LEU A 37 42.74 -7.30 -25.86
CA LEU A 37 41.66 -8.26 -25.98
C LEU A 37 40.70 -8.22 -24.78
N ALA A 38 39.45 -8.53 -25.08
CA ALA A 38 38.37 -9.04 -24.23
C ALA A 38 38.69 -9.26 -22.73
N GLY A 39 37.95 -8.54 -21.90
CA GLY A 39 37.81 -8.79 -20.47
C GLY A 39 36.84 -7.78 -19.84
N CYS A 40 35.53 -7.99 -20.01
CA CYS A 40 34.52 -7.18 -19.31
C CYS A 40 34.61 -7.46 -17.80
N SER A 41 35.44 -6.70 -17.09
CA SER A 41 35.43 -6.60 -15.64
C SER A 41 34.40 -5.56 -15.21
N GLN A 42 33.14 -6.00 -15.06
CA GLN A 42 32.11 -5.25 -14.33
C GLN A 42 32.38 -5.37 -12.82
N GLU A 43 33.37 -4.65 -12.29
CA GLU A 43 33.64 -4.65 -10.83
C GLU A 43 33.98 -3.26 -10.24
N ALA A 44 33.73 -2.16 -10.95
CA ALA A 44 34.04 -0.81 -10.47
C ALA A 44 32.85 0.17 -10.42
N GLY A 45 31.61 -0.34 -10.41
CA GLY A 45 30.38 0.46 -10.28
C GLY A 45 29.61 0.28 -8.97
N ASP A 46 29.77 -0.84 -8.28
CA ASP A 46 28.88 -1.23 -7.16
C ASP A 46 29.32 -0.77 -5.76
N GLN A 47 30.51 -0.20 -5.62
CA GLN A 47 31.04 0.19 -4.30
C GLN A 47 30.60 1.61 -3.86
N ALA A 48 30.17 2.47 -4.79
CA ALA A 48 29.75 3.84 -4.47
C ALA A 48 28.26 3.95 -4.11
N ALA A 49 27.41 3.03 -4.59
CA ALA A 49 25.98 3.01 -4.28
C ALA A 49 25.66 2.37 -2.91
N GLY A 50 26.61 1.64 -2.30
CA GLY A 50 26.44 0.98 -1.00
C GLY A 50 26.75 1.84 0.23
N GLY A 51 27.42 2.98 0.07
CA GLY A 51 27.90 3.81 1.19
C GLY A 51 26.85 4.75 1.76
N LEU A 52 26.04 5.38 0.90
CA LEU A 52 24.99 6.31 1.33
C LEU A 52 23.75 5.62 1.88
N ASN A 53 23.48 4.38 1.45
CA ASN A 53 22.34 3.59 1.92
C ASN A 53 22.55 2.92 3.29
N ARG A 54 23.79 2.93 3.84
CA ARG A 54 24.07 2.41 5.20
C ARG A 54 23.90 3.45 6.31
N PHE A 55 23.83 4.74 5.98
CA PHE A 55 23.74 5.81 6.99
C PHE A 55 22.29 6.11 7.41
N PHE A 56 21.31 5.76 6.59
CA PHE A 56 19.90 5.89 6.93
C PHE A 56 19.34 4.49 7.26
N ASN A 57 19.12 4.27 8.56
CA ASN A 57 18.63 3.04 9.17
C ASN A 57 17.20 2.70 8.70
N SER A 58 17.06 2.26 7.45
CA SER A 58 15.80 1.90 6.81
C SER A 58 15.93 0.49 6.26
N THR A 59 15.35 -0.46 6.99
CA THR A 59 15.14 -1.85 6.56
C THR A 59 14.07 -1.93 5.45
N ASN A 60 14.16 -1.06 4.43
CA ASN A 60 13.29 -1.09 3.26
C ASN A 60 14.03 -1.87 2.18
N HIS A 61 13.53 -3.06 1.86
CA HIS A 61 14.11 -3.92 0.84
C HIS A 61 13.97 -3.25 -0.54
N PRO A 62 15.07 -2.77 -1.18
CA PRO A 62 14.98 -2.06 -2.46
C PRO A 62 14.38 -2.93 -3.58
N GLY A 63 14.48 -4.25 -3.46
CA GLY A 63 13.83 -5.21 -4.37
C GLY A 63 12.30 -5.19 -4.30
N MET A 64 11.70 -5.02 -3.12
CA MET A 64 10.24 -4.96 -2.98
C MET A 64 9.67 -3.67 -3.55
N GLU A 65 10.30 -2.53 -3.26
CA GLU A 65 9.90 -1.23 -3.81
C GLU A 65 9.99 -1.20 -5.35
N THR A 66 11.04 -1.82 -5.92
CA THR A 66 11.18 -1.94 -7.38
C THR A 66 10.07 -2.83 -7.97
N LEU A 67 9.71 -3.93 -7.31
CA LEU A 67 8.63 -4.81 -7.76
C LEU A 67 7.25 -4.14 -7.63
N GLU A 68 7.02 -3.37 -6.58
CA GLU A 68 5.78 -2.59 -6.40
C GLU A 68 5.59 -1.55 -7.50
N ASN A 69 6.68 -1.03 -8.06
CA ASN A 69 6.67 -0.05 -9.16
C ASN A 69 6.70 -0.69 -10.56
N THR A 70 7.13 -1.96 -10.70
CA THR A 70 7.34 -2.61 -12.01
C THR A 70 6.30 -3.70 -12.31
N VAL A 71 5.74 -4.36 -11.30
CA VAL A 71 4.79 -5.46 -11.49
C VAL A 71 3.37 -4.91 -11.64
N GLU A 72 2.82 -5.08 -12.84
CA GLU A 72 1.45 -4.68 -13.16
C GLU A 72 0.41 -5.57 -12.47
N PHE A 73 -0.76 -4.98 -12.19
CA PHE A 73 -1.92 -5.73 -11.71
C PHE A 73 -2.59 -6.47 -12.86
N THR A 74 -2.97 -7.71 -12.62
CA THR A 74 -3.76 -8.52 -13.54
C THR A 74 -5.18 -8.72 -13.00
N ILE A 75 -6.17 -8.75 -13.88
CA ILE A 75 -7.55 -9.04 -13.48
C ILE A 75 -7.69 -10.55 -13.29
N VAL A 76 -8.22 -10.95 -12.13
CA VAL A 76 -8.51 -12.35 -11.80
C VAL A 76 -9.99 -12.55 -11.51
N GLN A 77 -10.44 -13.81 -11.59
CA GLN A 77 -11.81 -14.15 -11.25
C GLN A 77 -12.08 -13.89 -9.76
N PRO A 78 -13.30 -13.48 -9.35
CA PRO A 78 -13.67 -13.32 -7.94
C PRO A 78 -13.43 -14.59 -7.10
N SER A 79 -13.55 -15.75 -7.73
CA SER A 79 -13.20 -17.07 -7.15
C SER A 79 -11.72 -17.24 -6.82
N ARG A 80 -10.85 -16.26 -7.07
CA ARG A 80 -9.43 -16.23 -6.66
C ARG A 80 -9.14 -15.19 -5.58
N ALA A 81 -10.12 -14.41 -5.16
CA ALA A 81 -9.96 -13.49 -4.04
C ALA A 81 -9.48 -14.24 -2.78
N MET A 82 -8.59 -13.62 -2.00
CA MET A 82 -8.09 -14.19 -0.74
C MET A 82 -9.14 -14.19 0.37
N VAL A 83 -10.21 -13.42 0.20
CA VAL A 83 -11.31 -13.24 1.16
C VAL A 83 -12.64 -13.43 0.42
N ASN A 84 -13.69 -13.72 1.17
CA ASN A 84 -15.03 -13.87 0.62
C ASN A 84 -15.68 -12.48 0.42
N ALA A 85 -15.62 -11.96 -0.81
CA ALA A 85 -16.27 -10.70 -1.19
C ALA A 85 -17.29 -10.98 -2.31
N PRO A 86 -18.51 -11.45 -2.00
CA PRO A 86 -19.48 -11.84 -3.01
C PRO A 86 -19.99 -10.66 -3.86
N GLU A 87 -19.98 -9.46 -3.29
CA GLU A 87 -20.31 -8.19 -3.97
C GLU A 87 -19.13 -7.58 -4.75
N ALA A 88 -17.98 -8.25 -4.83
CA ALA A 88 -16.83 -7.75 -5.57
C ALA A 88 -17.15 -7.54 -7.06
N LEU A 89 -16.88 -6.32 -7.55
CA LEU A 89 -17.03 -5.97 -8.97
C LEU A 89 -15.83 -6.45 -9.79
N LEU A 90 -14.63 -6.24 -9.26
CA LEU A 90 -13.36 -6.61 -9.90
C LEU A 90 -12.37 -7.07 -8.84
N VAL A 91 -11.50 -8.02 -9.21
CA VAL A 91 -10.37 -8.44 -8.39
C VAL A 91 -9.10 -8.29 -9.21
N PHE A 92 -8.19 -7.50 -8.68
CA PHE A 92 -6.85 -7.34 -9.22
C PHE A 92 -5.87 -8.12 -8.36
N GLU A 93 -4.89 -8.76 -9.00
CA GLU A 93 -3.83 -9.50 -8.33
C GLU A 93 -2.47 -9.11 -8.93
N ARG A 94 -1.49 -8.92 -8.07
CA ARG A 94 -0.07 -8.85 -8.45
C ARG A 94 0.77 -9.73 -7.52
N ASN A 95 1.86 -10.26 -8.06
CA ASN A 95 2.81 -11.06 -7.30
C ASN A 95 4.10 -10.29 -7.08
N LEU A 96 4.38 -9.94 -5.83
CA LEU A 96 5.59 -9.24 -5.41
C LEU A 96 6.59 -10.26 -4.86
N ASN A 97 7.15 -11.09 -5.75
CA ASN A 97 8.20 -12.07 -5.43
C ASN A 97 7.85 -12.97 -4.23
N GLY A 98 6.66 -13.57 -4.26
CA GLY A 98 6.16 -14.50 -3.23
C GLY A 98 5.19 -13.88 -2.23
N ALA A 99 5.07 -12.55 -2.18
CA ALA A 99 3.99 -11.85 -1.50
C ALA A 99 2.91 -11.46 -2.51
N ILE A 100 1.76 -12.15 -2.48
CA ILE A 100 0.65 -11.77 -3.35
C ILE A 100 -0.09 -10.58 -2.76
N GLU A 101 -0.40 -9.61 -3.61
CA GLU A 101 -1.22 -8.47 -3.29
C GLU A 101 -2.48 -8.49 -4.15
N GLN A 102 -3.62 -8.23 -3.52
CA GLN A 102 -4.91 -8.15 -4.19
C GLN A 102 -5.62 -6.84 -3.87
N ARG A 103 -6.33 -6.31 -4.88
CA ARG A 103 -7.28 -5.21 -4.72
C ARG A 103 -8.64 -5.68 -5.21
N ILE A 104 -9.60 -5.70 -4.31
CA ILE A 104 -10.98 -6.11 -4.57
C ILE A 104 -11.82 -4.84 -4.58
N ILE A 105 -12.38 -4.51 -5.73
CA ILE A 105 -13.25 -3.35 -5.90
C ILE A 105 -14.66 -3.72 -5.44
N LEU A 106 -15.17 -2.95 -4.49
CA LEU A 106 -16.50 -3.08 -3.93
C LEU A 106 -17.46 -2.06 -4.58
N PRO A 107 -18.78 -2.28 -4.53
CA PRO A 107 -19.75 -1.32 -5.00
C PRO A 107 -19.62 0.01 -4.26
N ASN A 108 -19.58 1.12 -5.00
CA ASN A 108 -19.57 2.47 -4.46
C ASN A 108 -20.79 3.24 -4.96
N ALA A 109 -21.81 3.34 -4.10
CA ALA A 109 -23.03 4.10 -4.37
C ALA A 109 -22.94 5.56 -3.92
N THR A 110 -21.73 6.09 -3.73
CA THR A 110 -21.49 7.46 -3.25
C THR A 110 -20.75 8.29 -4.30
N ALA A 111 -20.85 9.62 -4.20
CA ALA A 111 -20.13 10.54 -5.07
C ALA A 111 -18.69 10.83 -4.58
N VAL A 112 -18.22 10.12 -3.54
CA VAL A 112 -16.90 10.36 -2.96
C VAL A 112 -15.82 9.80 -3.89
N ARG A 113 -14.82 10.63 -4.19
CA ARG A 113 -13.67 10.24 -5.02
C ARG A 113 -12.96 9.00 -4.46
N GLY A 114 -12.66 8.06 -5.36
CA GLY A 114 -12.01 6.80 -5.05
C GLY A 114 -13.02 5.66 -4.94
N ASP A 115 -12.54 4.44 -5.17
CA ASP A 115 -13.36 3.24 -5.12
C ASP A 115 -13.54 2.75 -3.67
N ASN A 116 -14.67 2.10 -3.40
CA ASN A 116 -14.73 1.22 -2.23
C ASN A 116 -13.84 0.02 -2.54
N LEU A 117 -12.92 -0.31 -1.65
CA LEU A 117 -11.91 -1.31 -1.94
C LEU A 117 -11.47 -2.06 -0.69
N LEU A 118 -11.18 -3.35 -0.88
CA LEU A 118 -10.37 -4.16 0.02
C LEU A 118 -8.99 -4.37 -0.62
N HIS A 119 -7.96 -3.94 0.08
CA HIS A 119 -6.57 -4.10 -0.32
C HIS A 119 -5.90 -5.09 0.62
N ILE A 120 -5.45 -6.21 0.07
CA ILE A 120 -4.94 -7.34 0.84
C ILE A 120 -3.51 -7.60 0.41
N ARG A 121 -2.62 -7.81 1.39
CA ARG A 121 -1.25 -8.26 1.16
C ARG A 121 -0.99 -9.53 1.96
N ALA A 122 -0.64 -10.61 1.25
CA ALA A 122 -0.18 -11.85 1.85
C ALA A 122 1.25 -11.68 2.37
N GLN A 123 1.44 -11.94 3.67
CA GLN A 123 2.71 -11.81 4.36
C GLN A 123 3.39 -13.17 4.48
N THR A 124 4.70 -13.22 4.18
CA THR A 124 5.54 -14.41 4.31
C THR A 124 6.68 -14.13 5.31
N GLY A 125 7.07 -15.11 6.14
CA GLY A 125 8.27 -15.04 7.01
C GLY A 125 8.28 -13.93 8.10
N ARG A 126 9.49 -13.47 8.48
CA ARG A 126 9.81 -12.53 9.60
C ARG A 126 8.96 -11.25 9.70
N SER A 127 8.25 -10.87 8.63
CA SER A 127 7.31 -9.72 8.59
C SER A 127 5.90 -10.03 9.12
N ALA A 128 5.62 -11.28 9.48
CA ALA A 128 4.31 -11.78 9.87
C ALA A 128 4.09 -11.85 11.39
N GLU A 129 4.85 -11.12 12.21
CA GLU A 129 4.56 -11.04 13.66
C GLU A 129 3.11 -10.57 13.87
N LEU A 130 2.22 -11.51 14.18
CA LEU A 130 0.79 -11.29 14.37
C LEU A 130 0.50 -10.43 15.60
N THR A 131 1.46 -10.34 16.52
CA THR A 131 1.30 -9.77 17.86
C THR A 131 1.51 -8.25 17.94
N ARG A 132 2.10 -7.61 16.92
CA ARG A 132 2.31 -6.16 16.94
C ARG A 132 1.75 -5.52 15.67
N PHE A 133 0.64 -4.80 15.83
CA PHE A 133 0.14 -3.89 14.82
C PHE A 133 0.96 -2.60 14.86
N ASP A 134 1.61 -2.27 13.75
CA ASP A 134 2.29 -0.98 13.53
C ASP A 134 1.60 -0.26 12.37
N PHE A 135 0.97 0.87 12.68
CA PHE A 135 0.21 1.66 11.71
C PHE A 135 1.11 2.24 10.60
N ASP A 136 2.28 2.76 10.96
CA ASP A 136 3.15 3.44 9.98
C ASP A 136 3.78 2.41 9.04
N GLU A 137 4.15 1.25 9.57
CA GLU A 137 4.59 0.12 8.76
C GLU A 137 3.48 -0.34 7.81
N MET A 138 2.26 -0.53 8.31
CA MET A 138 1.13 -1.00 7.49
C MET A 138 0.77 0.04 6.41
N ARG A 139 0.72 1.33 6.74
CA ARG A 139 0.48 2.43 5.80
C ARG A 139 1.54 2.48 4.71
N ALA A 140 2.82 2.35 5.07
CA ALA A 140 3.92 2.35 4.10
C ALA A 140 3.79 1.16 3.13
N ARG A 141 3.45 -0.02 3.63
CA ARG A 141 3.20 -1.22 2.79
C ARG A 141 2.06 -0.98 1.79
N PHE A 142 0.98 -0.28 2.14
CA PHE A 142 -0.08 -0.04 1.18
C PHE A 142 0.22 1.09 0.17
N GLY A 143 1.40 1.73 0.25
CA GLY A 143 1.75 2.88 -0.58
C GLY A 143 1.05 4.17 -0.14
N GLY A 144 0.62 4.23 1.13
CA GLY A 144 -0.17 5.32 1.69
C GLY A 144 -1.63 4.95 1.96
N LEU A 145 -2.40 5.93 2.42
CA LEU A 145 -3.82 5.77 2.69
C LEU A 145 -4.67 6.31 1.54
N PRO A 146 -5.80 5.66 1.22
CA PRO A 146 -6.69 6.12 0.18
C PRO A 146 -7.46 7.37 0.61
N PRO A 147 -7.95 8.18 -0.34
CA PRO A 147 -8.86 9.28 -0.05
C PRO A 147 -10.14 8.84 0.67
N PRO A 148 -10.68 9.64 1.61
CA PRO A 148 -10.19 10.96 2.10
C PRO A 148 -9.21 10.86 3.29
N PHE A 149 -8.56 9.73 3.51
CA PHE A 149 -7.77 9.45 4.71
C PHE A 149 -6.28 9.77 4.57
N GLU A 150 -5.87 10.52 3.55
CA GLU A 150 -4.45 10.77 3.24
C GLU A 150 -3.67 11.42 4.40
N ARG A 151 -4.38 12.07 5.33
CA ARG A 151 -3.83 12.80 6.47
C ARG A 151 -4.04 12.10 7.82
N VAL A 152 -4.64 10.92 7.85
CA VAL A 152 -4.85 10.16 9.09
C VAL A 152 -3.50 9.69 9.64
N SER A 153 -3.33 9.85 10.95
CA SER A 153 -2.17 9.38 11.71
C SER A 153 -2.61 8.39 12.80
N ALA A 154 -1.65 7.71 13.43
CA ALA A 154 -1.92 6.71 14.45
C ALA A 154 -2.81 7.22 15.61
N SER A 155 -2.67 8.49 16.00
CA SER A 155 -3.47 9.09 17.07
C SER A 155 -4.93 9.36 16.69
N GLY A 156 -5.26 9.39 15.40
CA GLY A 156 -6.62 9.58 14.89
C GLY A 156 -7.40 8.27 14.70
N LEU A 157 -6.81 7.14 15.08
CA LEU A 157 -7.42 5.83 14.91
C LEU A 157 -8.19 5.41 16.16
N ASN A 158 -9.36 4.86 15.93
CA ASN A 158 -10.10 4.10 16.91
C ASN A 158 -9.67 2.63 16.85
N THR A 159 -9.82 1.92 17.96
CA THR A 159 -9.55 0.48 18.05
C THR A 159 -10.86 -0.28 18.23
N GLY A 160 -10.96 -1.44 17.61
CA GLY A 160 -12.04 -2.39 17.83
C GLY A 160 -11.53 -3.83 17.79
N SER A 161 -12.41 -4.77 18.11
CA SER A 161 -12.09 -6.19 18.07
C SER A 161 -13.33 -7.00 17.72
N ASP A 162 -13.14 -8.10 17.01
CA ASP A 162 -14.18 -9.07 16.68
C ASP A 162 -13.60 -10.51 16.71
N ALA A 163 -14.36 -11.49 16.22
CA ALA A 163 -13.95 -12.89 16.16
C ALA A 163 -12.69 -13.16 15.31
N LEU A 164 -12.30 -12.21 14.44
CA LEU A 164 -11.11 -12.30 13.57
C LEU A 164 -9.89 -11.60 14.19
N GLY A 165 -10.05 -10.97 15.36
CA GLY A 165 -8.98 -10.29 16.10
C GLY A 165 -9.22 -8.78 16.26
N SER A 166 -8.16 -8.05 16.61
CA SER A 166 -8.18 -6.59 16.70
C SER A 166 -8.12 -5.94 15.33
N TYR A 167 -8.72 -4.76 15.22
CA TYR A 167 -8.60 -3.86 14.07
C TYR A 167 -8.52 -2.42 14.55
N VAL A 168 -7.97 -1.55 13.70
CA VAL A 168 -8.04 -0.11 13.89
C VAL A 168 -8.82 0.52 12.75
N TYR A 169 -9.49 1.63 13.02
CA TYR A 169 -10.28 2.31 12.00
C TYR A 169 -10.30 3.82 12.20
N ALA A 170 -10.45 4.54 11.09
CA ALA A 170 -10.76 5.96 11.08
C ALA A 170 -12.07 6.19 10.33
N THR A 171 -12.76 7.27 10.69
CA THR A 171 -13.99 7.69 10.05
C THR A 171 -13.84 9.10 9.52
N GLU A 172 -14.33 9.35 8.32
CA GLU A 172 -14.37 10.67 7.70
C GLU A 172 -15.78 10.93 7.18
N SER A 173 -16.37 12.06 7.54
CA SER A 173 -17.68 12.46 7.02
C SER A 173 -17.49 13.36 5.80
N VAL A 174 -18.10 12.97 4.68
CA VAL A 174 -18.04 13.74 3.43
C VAL A 174 -19.43 14.27 3.10
N GLY A 175 -19.58 15.60 3.14
CA GLY A 175 -20.87 16.24 2.95
C GLY A 175 -21.85 15.96 4.08
N ALA A 176 -23.16 15.94 3.77
CA ALA A 176 -24.22 15.88 4.78
C ALA A 176 -24.72 14.47 5.12
N GLY A 177 -24.26 13.43 4.41
CA GLY A 177 -24.83 12.09 4.57
C GLY A 177 -23.94 10.92 4.18
N THR A 178 -22.69 11.16 3.75
CA THR A 178 -21.75 10.08 3.42
C THR A 178 -20.74 9.90 4.54
N LEU A 179 -20.65 8.69 5.04
CA LEU A 179 -19.62 8.26 5.98
C LEU A 179 -18.63 7.36 5.25
N CYS A 180 -17.36 7.74 5.30
CA CYS A 180 -16.26 6.90 4.86
C CYS A 180 -15.58 6.29 6.06
N VAL A 181 -15.19 5.03 5.94
CA VAL A 181 -14.42 4.31 6.94
C VAL A 181 -13.17 3.73 6.30
N LEU A 182 -12.04 3.93 6.97
CA LEU A 182 -10.78 3.26 6.72
C LEU A 182 -10.59 2.22 7.83
N VAL A 183 -10.35 0.97 7.47
CA VAL A 183 -10.06 -0.10 8.43
C VAL A 183 -8.73 -0.73 8.09
N LEU A 184 -7.91 -0.95 9.10
CA LEU A 184 -6.66 -1.68 8.99
C LEU A 184 -6.66 -2.84 9.99
N ARG A 185 -6.30 -4.03 9.53
CA ARG A 185 -6.10 -5.17 10.42
C ARG A 185 -5.12 -6.17 9.86
N ARG A 186 -4.50 -6.91 10.76
CA ARG A 186 -3.74 -8.12 10.46
C ARG A 186 -4.57 -9.33 10.88
N MET A 187 -4.66 -10.34 10.04
CA MET A 187 -5.41 -11.56 10.32
C MET A 187 -4.59 -12.80 9.99
N GLY A 188 -4.86 -13.88 10.72
CA GLY A 188 -4.27 -15.19 10.46
C GLY A 188 -4.79 -15.82 9.17
N VAL A 189 -4.08 -16.85 8.70
CA VAL A 189 -4.44 -17.63 7.51
C VAL A 189 -5.64 -18.54 7.79
N GLY A 190 -6.84 -17.97 7.72
CA GLY A 190 -8.07 -18.70 8.07
C GLY A 190 -8.98 -19.09 6.91
N ALA A 191 -8.84 -18.48 5.72
CA ALA A 191 -10.03 -18.29 4.87
C ALA A 191 -10.05 -18.98 3.49
N ARG A 192 -8.93 -19.47 2.94
CA ARG A 192 -8.87 -20.00 1.56
C ARG A 192 -7.54 -20.67 1.26
N PRO A 193 -7.38 -21.43 0.15
CA PRO A 193 -6.05 -21.78 -0.35
C PRO A 193 -5.22 -20.50 -0.59
N LEU A 194 -4.31 -20.22 0.33
CA LEU A 194 -3.38 -19.11 0.24
C LEU A 194 -2.09 -19.55 -0.44
N PRO A 195 -1.33 -18.62 -1.03
CA PRO A 195 -0.01 -18.90 -1.57
C PRO A 195 0.89 -19.57 -0.52
N ARG A 196 1.72 -20.52 -0.96
CA ARG A 196 2.62 -21.26 -0.06
C ARG A 196 3.51 -20.29 0.72
N GLY A 197 3.62 -20.48 2.02
CA GLY A 197 4.43 -19.64 2.91
C GLY A 197 3.73 -18.39 3.44
N THR A 198 2.45 -18.16 3.09
CA THR A 198 1.64 -17.10 3.72
C THR A 198 1.40 -17.43 5.19
N GLN A 199 1.69 -16.49 6.08
CA GLN A 199 1.51 -16.63 7.54
C GLN A 199 0.50 -15.64 8.11
N ALA A 200 0.33 -14.48 7.47
CA ALA A 200 -0.64 -13.47 7.84
C ALA A 200 -1.17 -12.75 6.60
N LEU A 201 -2.34 -12.11 6.72
CA LEU A 201 -2.85 -11.17 5.74
C LEU A 201 -2.91 -9.79 6.40
N ASP A 202 -2.27 -8.81 5.78
CA ASP A 202 -2.54 -7.40 6.08
C ASP A 202 -3.69 -6.95 5.20
N VAL A 203 -4.70 -6.35 5.80
CA VAL A 203 -5.93 -5.93 5.11
C VAL A 203 -6.18 -4.47 5.42
N MET A 204 -6.38 -3.69 4.37
CA MET A 204 -6.85 -2.32 4.41
C MET A 204 -8.16 -2.21 3.64
N MET A 205 -9.21 -1.69 4.27
CA MET A 205 -10.47 -1.38 3.62
C MET A 205 -10.68 0.13 3.58
N ARG A 206 -11.14 0.63 2.43
CA ARG A 206 -11.85 1.91 2.37
C ARG A 206 -13.26 1.67 1.89
N ASN A 207 -14.25 2.08 2.68
CA ASN A 207 -15.65 1.94 2.32
C ASN A 207 -16.43 3.22 2.67
N CYS A 208 -17.07 3.81 1.67
CA CYS A 208 -17.94 4.97 1.82
C CYS A 208 -19.38 4.55 1.53
N VAL A 209 -20.29 4.92 2.43
CA VAL A 209 -21.71 4.62 2.34
C VAL A 209 -22.53 5.86 2.73
N ASN A 210 -23.73 5.97 2.16
CA ASN A 210 -24.73 6.92 2.65
C ASN A 210 -25.49 6.28 3.82
N GLY A 211 -24.86 6.19 4.99
CA GLY A 211 -25.38 5.37 6.08
C GLY A 211 -24.54 5.41 7.35
N SER A 212 -24.65 4.35 8.14
CA SER A 212 -24.01 4.24 9.46
C SER A 212 -22.60 3.63 9.39
N LEU A 213 -21.86 3.77 10.51
CA LEU A 213 -20.57 3.10 10.71
C LEU A 213 -20.71 1.58 10.54
N GLU A 214 -21.77 0.98 11.09
CA GLU A 214 -22.01 -0.46 11.01
C GLU A 214 -22.15 -0.93 9.55
N GLN A 215 -22.91 -0.18 8.74
CA GLN A 215 -23.06 -0.47 7.31
C GLN A 215 -21.74 -0.32 6.55
N ALA A 216 -20.93 0.69 6.89
CA ALA A 216 -19.62 0.88 6.28
C ALA A 216 -18.62 -0.23 6.67
N MET A 217 -18.76 -0.80 7.87
CA MET A 217 -17.90 -1.86 8.40
C MET A 217 -18.30 -3.28 7.93
N GLU A 218 -19.46 -3.45 7.31
CA GLU A 218 -20.01 -4.76 6.92
C GLU A 218 -19.04 -5.62 6.09
N PRO A 219 -18.32 -5.07 5.07
CA PRO A 219 -17.36 -5.87 4.32
C PRO A 219 -16.13 -6.29 5.12
N MET A 220 -15.90 -5.73 6.32
CA MET A 220 -14.83 -6.12 7.26
C MET A 220 -15.26 -7.12 8.33
N GLY A 221 -16.54 -7.50 8.34
CA GLY A 221 -17.09 -8.41 9.33
C GLY A 221 -16.69 -9.87 9.14
N GLY A 222 -17.01 -10.68 10.15
CA GLY A 222 -16.77 -12.13 10.19
C GLY A 222 -17.31 -12.92 8.99
N ARG A 223 -18.28 -12.40 8.25
CA ARG A 223 -18.89 -13.09 7.09
C ARG A 223 -18.07 -12.93 5.80
N ALA A 224 -17.39 -11.80 5.64
CA ALA A 224 -16.55 -11.51 4.48
C ALA A 224 -15.17 -12.20 4.59
N PHE A 225 -14.70 -12.42 5.82
CA PHE A 225 -13.41 -13.06 6.09
C PHE A 225 -13.55 -14.48 6.66
N GLY A 226 -14.77 -14.88 7.01
CA GLY A 226 -15.07 -16.23 7.43
C GLY A 226 -15.10 -17.17 6.23
N VAL A 227 -14.46 -18.33 6.37
CA VAL A 227 -14.79 -19.49 5.54
C VAL A 227 -16.24 -19.82 5.83
N GLY A 228 -17.08 -19.83 4.81
CA GLY A 228 -18.32 -20.59 4.90
C GLY A 228 -17.99 -22.04 5.19
N GLY A 229 -18.05 -22.45 6.47
CA GLY A 229 -18.14 -23.84 6.89
C GLY A 229 -17.29 -24.28 8.09
N ALA A 230 -17.55 -23.77 9.31
CA ALA A 230 -17.40 -24.54 10.57
C ALA A 230 -18.01 -23.82 11.79
N SER A 231 -19.28 -23.44 11.70
CA SER A 231 -20.20 -23.56 12.85
C SER A 231 -21.57 -24.02 12.36
N GLY A 232 -21.57 -24.91 11.37
CA GLY A 232 -22.60 -25.93 11.33
C GLY A 232 -22.13 -26.99 12.29
N THR A 233 -22.84 -27.19 13.39
CA THR A 233 -22.83 -28.47 14.08
C THR A 233 -23.05 -29.52 13.00
N ILE A 234 -21.99 -30.23 12.60
CA ILE A 234 -22.14 -31.42 11.80
C ILE A 234 -22.79 -32.40 12.78
N TYR A 235 -24.12 -32.44 12.77
CA TYR A 235 -24.81 -33.64 13.19
C TYR A 235 -24.38 -34.69 12.17
N THR A 236 -23.31 -35.41 12.49
CA THR A 236 -23.04 -36.72 11.92
C THR A 236 -24.21 -37.60 12.36
N MET A 237 -25.35 -37.48 11.68
CA MET A 237 -26.38 -38.49 11.75
C MET A 237 -25.82 -39.68 10.99
N SER A 238 -25.19 -40.59 11.75
CA SER A 238 -24.76 -41.89 11.27
C SER A 238 -25.92 -42.57 10.54
N PRO A 239 -25.73 -43.13 9.33
CA PRO A 239 -26.79 -43.74 8.54
C PRO A 239 -27.23 -45.13 9.06
N HIS A 240 -27.11 -45.40 10.37
CA HIS A 240 -27.34 -46.71 10.97
C HIS A 240 -28.45 -46.80 12.02
N ALA A 241 -29.31 -45.79 12.13
CA ALA A 241 -30.56 -45.91 12.88
C ALA A 241 -31.74 -46.18 11.92
N ALA A 242 -31.86 -47.41 11.42
CA ALA A 242 -33.11 -47.91 10.86
C ALA A 242 -33.92 -48.59 11.97
N PRO A 243 -35.23 -48.35 12.11
CA PRO A 243 -36.06 -49.05 13.07
C PRO A 243 -36.26 -50.50 12.62
N GLN A 244 -35.97 -51.46 13.51
CA GLN A 244 -36.48 -52.81 13.37
C GLN A 244 -37.95 -52.77 13.82
N GLY A 245 -38.85 -52.99 12.87
CA GLY A 245 -40.23 -53.41 13.16
C GLY A 245 -40.30 -54.92 13.35
#